data_AF-A0A3S0ZXC9-F1
#
_entry.id   AF-A0A3S0ZXC9-F1
#
_cell.length_a   1.000
_cell.length_b   1.000
_cell.length_c   1.000
_cell.angle_alpha   90.00
_cell.angle_beta   90.00
_cell.angle_gamma   90.00
#
_symmetry.space_group_name_H-M   'P 1'
#
loop_
_entity.id
_entity.type
_entity.pdbx_description
1 polymer ?
#
loop_
_entity_poly.entity_id
_entity_poly.type
_entity_poly.pdbx_seq_one_letter_code
_entity_poly.pdbx_strand_id
1 'polypeptide(L)'
;GWSAWSDWSECSATCGKGKQKRYRTCTEPAPSEKYGQPCHGDQQQAVTCNFCNDVPNTADPVYVSRDQATATADKDPDVSLYIGLCVAVALVLIVVIIIVVFLCRKHNRRRSTFRDLGPDATQSLTEDEKKQKNG
;
A
#
# COMPACT_ATOMS: atom_id res chain seq x y z
N GLY A 1 0.71 -42.11 -30.15
CA GLY A 1 1.41 -40.87 -29.76
C GLY A 1 0.57 -39.67 -30.16
N TRP A 2 0.87 -38.50 -29.61
CA TRP A 2 0.21 -37.26 -30.00
C TRP A 2 0.67 -36.81 -31.38
N SER A 3 -0.26 -36.32 -32.20
CA SER A 3 0.04 -35.54 -33.40
C SER A 3 0.70 -34.22 -33.04
N ALA A 4 1.23 -33.53 -34.05
CA ALA A 4 1.53 -32.11 -33.93
C ALA A 4 0.27 -31.33 -33.48
N TRP A 5 0.51 -30.23 -32.76
CA TRP A 5 -0.55 -29.27 -32.45
C TRP A 5 -1.05 -28.59 -33.73
N SER A 6 -2.35 -28.35 -33.79
CA SER A 6 -2.95 -27.44 -34.76
C SER A 6 -2.44 -26.01 -34.54
N ASP A 7 -2.65 -25.18 -35.53
CA ASP A 7 -2.54 -23.73 -35.36
C ASP A 7 -3.52 -23.24 -34.30
N TRP A 8 -3.21 -22.07 -33.74
CA TRP A 8 -4.10 -21.38 -32.82
C TRP A 8 -5.34 -20.89 -33.55
N SER A 9 -6.51 -21.07 -32.93
CA SER A 9 -7.74 -20.43 -33.36
C SER A 9 -7.61 -18.92 -33.25
N GLU A 10 -8.47 -18.20 -33.97
CA GLU A 10 -8.64 -16.77 -33.74
C GLU A 10 -8.99 -16.49 -32.27
N CYS A 11 -8.59 -15.30 -31.83
CA CYS A 11 -8.91 -14.83 -30.49
C CYS A 11 -10.43 -14.65 -30.37
N SER A 12 -11.04 -15.15 -29.31
CA SER A 12 -12.49 -15.00 -29.08
C SER A 12 -12.96 -13.54 -28.97
N ALA A 13 -12.03 -12.61 -28.76
CA ALA A 13 -12.29 -11.19 -28.70
C ALA A 13 -11.49 -10.48 -29.78
N THR A 14 -12.12 -9.54 -30.47
CA THR A 14 -11.50 -8.66 -31.46
C THR A 14 -10.77 -7.47 -30.83
N CYS A 15 -11.21 -7.06 -29.63
CA CYS A 15 -10.53 -6.10 -28.78
C CYS A 15 -10.59 -6.52 -27.31
N GLY A 16 -9.48 -6.35 -26.59
CA GLY A 16 -9.35 -6.66 -25.17
C GLY A 16 -8.93 -8.10 -24.91
N LYS A 17 -9.35 -8.63 -23.75
CA LYS A 17 -8.97 -9.98 -23.29
C LYS A 17 -9.89 -11.03 -23.93
N GLY A 18 -9.32 -11.89 -24.75
CA GLY A 18 -9.99 -13.07 -25.31
C GLY A 18 -9.25 -14.37 -25.01
N LYS A 19 -9.70 -15.47 -25.61
CA LYS A 19 -9.05 -16.77 -25.54
C LYS A 19 -8.87 -17.35 -26.93
N GLN A 20 -7.70 -17.91 -27.19
CA GLN A 20 -7.41 -18.72 -28.37
C GLN A 20 -7.15 -20.16 -27.95
N LYS A 21 -7.47 -21.11 -28.84
CA LYS A 21 -7.40 -22.54 -28.57
C LYS A 21 -6.62 -23.25 -29.67
N ARG A 22 -5.96 -24.35 -29.31
CA ARG A 22 -5.36 -25.28 -30.28
C ARG A 22 -5.60 -26.72 -29.84
N TYR A 23 -5.51 -27.64 -30.80
CA TYR A 23 -5.90 -29.04 -30.64
C TYR A 23 -4.81 -29.98 -31.13
N ARG A 24 -4.79 -31.21 -30.61
CA ARG A 24 -3.95 -32.31 -31.11
C ARG A 24 -4.70 -33.63 -30.96
N THR A 25 -4.36 -34.62 -31.78
CA THR A 25 -5.03 -35.92 -31.80
C THR A 25 -4.07 -37.05 -31.40
N CYS A 26 -4.58 -38.11 -30.78
CA CYS A 26 -3.79 -39.28 -30.41
C CYS A 26 -3.68 -40.27 -31.60
N THR A 27 -3.07 -39.82 -32.70
CA THR A 27 -3.07 -40.56 -33.98
C THR A 27 -1.66 -40.84 -34.53
N GLU A 28 -0.60 -40.35 -33.89
CA GLU A 28 0.77 -40.44 -34.42
C GLU A 28 1.74 -41.06 -33.39
N PRO A 29 1.95 -42.39 -33.39
CA PRO A 29 1.19 -43.41 -34.11
C PRO A 29 -0.16 -43.70 -33.44
N ALA A 30 -1.16 -44.13 -34.21
CA ALA A 30 -2.46 -44.52 -33.67
C ALA A 30 -2.29 -45.68 -32.67
N PRO A 31 -2.98 -45.66 -31.50
CA PRO A 31 -2.91 -46.76 -30.56
C PRO A 31 -3.44 -48.04 -31.22
N SER A 32 -2.65 -49.11 -31.16
CA SER A 32 -3.07 -50.42 -31.65
C SER A 32 -4.21 -50.97 -30.78
N GLU A 33 -5.25 -51.52 -31.41
CA GLU A 33 -6.51 -51.92 -30.75
C GLU A 33 -6.34 -52.89 -29.56
N LYS A 34 -5.21 -53.60 -29.49
CA LYS A 34 -4.93 -54.65 -28.50
C LYS A 34 -3.82 -54.32 -27.49
N TYR A 35 -2.92 -53.37 -27.80
CA TYR A 35 -1.72 -53.07 -26.99
C TYR A 35 -1.32 -51.58 -26.97
N GLY A 36 -2.13 -50.68 -27.55
CA GLY A 36 -1.84 -49.25 -27.60
C GLY A 36 -2.10 -48.56 -26.26
N GLN A 37 -1.09 -47.89 -25.71
CA GLN A 37 -1.30 -47.04 -24.54
C GLN A 37 -2.07 -45.76 -24.93
N PRO A 38 -3.03 -45.31 -24.09
CA PRO A 38 -3.70 -44.04 -24.32
C PRO A 38 -2.71 -42.88 -24.23
N CYS A 39 -2.90 -41.85 -25.07
CA CYS A 39 -2.06 -40.66 -24.98
C CYS A 39 -2.34 -39.92 -23.67
N HIS A 40 -1.29 -39.72 -22.87
CA HIS A 40 -1.39 -38.98 -21.62
C HIS A 40 -1.28 -37.46 -21.85
N GLY A 41 -2.12 -36.68 -21.16
CA GLY A 41 -2.20 -35.22 -21.25
C GLY A 41 -3.41 -34.72 -22.05
N ASP A 42 -3.53 -33.40 -22.17
CA ASP A 42 -4.71 -32.78 -22.78
C ASP A 42 -4.67 -32.77 -24.31
N GLN A 43 -5.82 -33.03 -24.93
CA GLN A 43 -6.03 -32.89 -26.38
C GLN A 43 -6.28 -31.44 -26.82
N GLN A 44 -6.56 -30.54 -25.88
CA GLN A 44 -6.89 -29.14 -26.12
C GLN A 44 -6.07 -28.24 -25.20
N GLN A 45 -5.55 -27.14 -25.76
CA GLN A 45 -4.91 -26.08 -24.99
C GLN A 45 -5.62 -24.75 -25.24
N ALA A 46 -5.80 -23.95 -24.20
CA ALA A 46 -6.36 -22.60 -24.28
C ALA A 46 -5.40 -21.60 -23.63
N VAL A 47 -5.16 -20.48 -24.30
CA VAL A 47 -4.30 -19.39 -23.81
C VAL A 47 -5.03 -18.07 -23.96
N THR A 48 -4.83 -17.18 -23.00
CA THR A 48 -5.37 -15.82 -23.04
C THR A 48 -4.66 -15.02 -24.13
N CYS A 49 -5.44 -14.36 -24.98
CA CYS A 49 -4.94 -13.40 -25.96
C CYS A 49 -5.44 -12.00 -25.57
N ASN A 50 -4.57 -11.01 -25.71
CA ASN A 50 -4.93 -9.61 -25.51
C ASN A 50 -4.63 -8.88 -26.82
N PHE A 51 -5.62 -8.80 -27.70
CA PHE A 51 -5.50 -8.11 -28.98
C PHE A 51 -6.61 -7.09 -29.08
N CYS A 52 -6.27 -5.87 -29.48
CA CYS A 52 -7.18 -5.00 -30.20
C CYS A 52 -6.63 -4.94 -31.62
N ASN A 53 -7.35 -5.55 -32.55
CA ASN A 53 -7.09 -5.33 -33.97
C ASN A 53 -7.60 -3.93 -34.30
N ASP A 54 -6.83 -2.91 -33.93
CA ASP A 54 -6.95 -1.60 -34.56
C ASP A 54 -6.41 -1.74 -35.97
N VAL A 55 -7.19 -2.37 -36.86
CA VAL A 55 -7.07 -2.15 -38.30
C VAL A 55 -8.04 -1.02 -38.61
N PRO A 56 -7.61 0.25 -38.57
CA PRO A 56 -8.42 1.30 -39.16
C PRO A 56 -8.46 1.04 -40.66
N ASN A 57 -9.64 0.65 -41.17
CA ASN A 57 -9.99 0.99 -42.53
C ASN A 57 -9.81 2.51 -42.65
N THR A 58 -8.80 2.91 -43.40
CA THR A 58 -8.41 4.30 -43.62
C THR A 58 -9.42 4.95 -44.56
N ALA A 59 -10.56 5.40 -44.00
CA ALA A 59 -11.51 6.23 -44.74
C ALA A 59 -12.34 7.23 -43.91
N ASP A 60 -12.15 7.37 -42.59
CA ASP A 60 -12.92 8.36 -41.80
C ASP A 60 -12.04 9.24 -40.89
N PRO A 61 -12.02 10.57 -41.09
CA PRO A 61 -11.24 11.50 -40.28
C PRO A 61 -12.10 12.12 -39.16
N VAL A 62 -12.84 11.34 -38.37
CA VAL A 62 -13.60 11.89 -37.24
C VAL A 62 -13.70 10.90 -36.08
N TYR A 63 -12.61 10.74 -35.33
CA TYR A 63 -12.69 10.82 -33.87
C TYR A 63 -11.28 10.94 -33.29
N VAL A 64 -10.85 12.17 -33.04
CA VAL A 64 -9.76 12.43 -32.11
C VAL A 64 -10.27 12.04 -30.73
N SER A 65 -9.78 10.93 -30.18
CA SER A 65 -9.76 10.71 -28.74
C SER A 65 -8.32 10.79 -28.29
N ARG A 66 -7.91 12.03 -28.06
CA ARG A 66 -6.97 12.35 -26.98
C ARG A 66 -7.51 11.67 -25.73
N ASP A 67 -6.71 10.79 -25.14
CA ASP A 67 -6.33 10.83 -23.73
C ASP A 67 -5.43 9.65 -23.41
N GLN A 68 -4.14 9.97 -23.26
CA GLN A 68 -3.28 9.47 -22.20
C GLN A 68 -3.44 8.00 -21.81
N ALA A 69 -2.43 7.19 -22.15
CA ALA A 69 -2.03 6.07 -21.33
C ALA A 69 -1.72 6.59 -19.91
N THR A 70 -2.75 6.63 -19.06
CA THR A 70 -2.61 6.67 -17.61
C THR A 70 -3.21 5.37 -17.17
N ALA A 71 -2.34 4.43 -16.81
CA ALA A 71 -2.71 3.13 -16.27
C ALA A 71 -3.87 3.30 -15.29
N THR A 72 -4.91 2.48 -15.48
CA THR A 72 -6.05 2.39 -14.56
C THR A 72 -5.55 2.39 -13.14
N ALA A 73 -5.84 3.48 -12.42
CA ALA A 73 -5.70 3.61 -11.00
C ALA A 73 -6.56 2.51 -10.36
N ASP A 74 -5.90 1.40 -10.03
CA ASP A 74 -6.41 0.43 -9.09
C ASP A 74 -6.57 1.14 -7.75
N LYS A 75 -7.81 1.28 -7.29
CA LYS A 75 -8.12 1.89 -5.99
C LYS A 75 -7.87 0.86 -4.90
N ASP A 76 -6.62 0.50 -4.68
CA ASP A 76 -6.19 0.01 -3.38
C ASP A 76 -5.92 1.24 -2.51
N PRO A 77 -6.77 1.56 -1.51
CA PRO A 77 -6.57 2.74 -0.68
C PRO A 77 -5.30 2.60 0.16
N ASP A 78 -4.25 3.29 -0.26
CA ASP A 78 -3.12 3.86 0.48
C ASP A 78 -2.85 3.33 1.91
N VAL A 79 -2.64 2.02 2.06
CA VAL A 79 -2.15 1.42 3.31
C VAL A 79 -0.83 2.09 3.73
N SER A 80 -0.03 2.51 2.75
CA SER A 80 1.21 3.27 2.94
C SER A 80 1.00 4.67 3.54
N LEU A 81 -0.08 5.38 3.17
CA LEU A 81 -0.39 6.70 3.75
C LEU A 81 -0.86 6.57 5.19
N TYR A 82 -1.67 5.54 5.49
CA TYR A 82 -2.12 5.27 6.86
C TYR A 82 -0.95 4.92 7.77
N ILE A 83 -0.05 4.03 7.35
CA ILE A 83 1.16 3.69 8.12
C ILE A 83 2.03 4.95 8.32
N GLY A 84 2.21 5.76 7.27
CA GLY A 84 2.96 7.01 7.36
C GLY A 84 2.37 7.99 8.39
N LEU A 85 1.06 8.18 8.39
CA LEU A 85 0.36 9.05 9.35
C LEU A 85 0.47 8.52 10.79
N CYS A 86 0.31 7.21 10.99
CA CYS A 86 0.45 6.60 12.32
C CYS A 86 1.85 6.83 12.91
N VAL A 87 2.90 6.63 12.10
CA VAL A 87 4.29 6.86 12.54
C VAL A 87 4.53 8.34 12.84
N ALA A 88 4.06 9.25 11.98
CA ALA A 88 4.21 10.68 12.18
C ALA A 88 3.55 11.16 13.48
N VAL A 89 2.31 10.73 13.75
CA VAL A 89 1.59 11.06 14.99
C VAL A 89 2.31 10.49 16.21
N ALA A 90 2.77 9.24 16.16
CA ALA A 90 3.51 8.64 17.26
C ALA A 90 4.79 9.42 17.59
N LEU A 91 5.56 9.85 16.58
CA LEU A 91 6.77 10.65 16.78
C LEU A 91 6.45 12.02 17.41
N VAL A 92 5.40 12.70 16.96
CA VAL A 92 4.98 13.98 17.54
C VAL A 92 4.59 13.81 19.01
N LEU A 93 3.82 12.77 19.34
CA LEU A 93 3.43 12.49 20.73
C LEU A 93 4.65 12.21 21.62
N ILE A 94 5.62 11.42 21.14
CA ILE A 94 6.86 11.15 21.87
C ILE A 94 7.63 12.46 22.14
N VAL A 95 7.77 13.33 21.13
CA VAL A 95 8.43 14.63 21.28
C VAL A 95 7.70 15.51 22.29
N VAL A 96 6.37 15.58 22.23
CA VAL A 96 5.56 16.34 23.20
C VAL A 96 5.75 15.79 24.61
N ILE A 97 5.73 14.46 24.79
CA ILE A 97 5.97 13.83 26.10
C ILE A 97 7.37 14.18 26.61
N ILE A 98 8.41 14.12 25.76
CA ILE A 98 9.78 14.49 26.14
C ILE A 98 9.84 15.95 26.56
N ILE A 99 9.21 16.85 25.81
CA ILE A 99 9.14 18.29 26.15
C ILE A 99 8.42 18.50 27.47
N VAL A 100 7.25 17.88 27.68
CA VAL A 100 6.50 17.98 28.93
C VAL A 100 7.31 17.43 30.09
N VAL A 101 7.95 16.27 29.95
CA VAL A 101 8.83 15.70 30.97
C VAL A 101 10.01 16.63 31.24
N PHE A 102 10.61 17.22 30.21
CA PHE A 102 11.71 18.17 30.38
C PHE A 102 11.25 19.44 31.09
N LEU A 103 10.10 20.00 30.72
CA LEU A 103 9.50 21.16 31.37
C LEU A 103 9.08 20.85 32.81
N CYS A 104 8.49 19.68 33.07
CA CYS A 104 8.15 19.20 34.40
C CYS A 104 9.41 18.99 35.26
N ARG A 105 10.47 18.37 34.71
CA ARG A 105 11.76 18.20 35.39
C ARG A 105 12.45 19.54 35.61
N LYS A 106 12.33 20.49 34.68
CA LYS A 106 12.87 21.85 34.79
C LYS A 106 12.10 22.67 35.81
N HIS A 107 10.77 22.56 35.84
CA HIS A 107 9.91 23.21 36.82
C HIS A 107 10.09 22.60 38.21
N ASN A 108 10.25 21.27 38.31
CA ASN A 108 10.57 20.61 39.57
C ASN A 108 11.99 20.99 40.05
N ARG A 109 12.96 21.14 39.15
CA ARG A 109 14.28 21.71 39.48
C ARG A 109 14.19 23.17 39.93
N ARG A 110 13.37 24.00 39.30
CA ARG A 110 13.12 25.38 39.76
C ARG A 110 12.40 25.41 41.11
N ARG A 111 11.47 24.48 41.36
CA ARG A 111 10.82 24.29 42.67
C ARG A 111 11.76 23.74 43.75
N SER A 112 12.74 22.91 43.42
CA SER A 112 13.74 22.46 44.40
C SER A 112 14.66 23.60 44.81
N THR A 113 15.13 24.41 43.86
CA THR A 113 15.90 25.64 44.17
C THR A 113 15.08 26.66 44.96
N PHE A 114 13.75 26.72 44.74
CA PHE A 114 12.84 27.54 45.55
C PHE A 114 12.53 26.93 46.94
N ARG A 115 12.60 25.60 47.11
CA ARG A 115 12.48 24.94 48.43
C ARG A 115 13.72 25.06 49.29
N ASP A 116 14.87 25.42 48.72
CA ASP A 116 16.05 25.88 49.48
C ASP A 116 15.95 27.36 49.88
N LEU A 117 15.00 28.12 49.33
CA LEU A 117 14.51 29.40 49.87
C LEU A 117 13.20 29.16 50.61
N GLY A 118 13.27 28.28 51.63
CA GLY A 118 12.28 28.22 52.69
C GLY A 118 12.24 29.53 53.50
N PRO A 119 11.18 29.75 54.29
CA PRO A 119 10.73 31.06 54.75
C PRO A 119 11.60 31.63 55.88
N ASP A 120 12.79 32.15 55.55
CA ASP A 120 13.61 32.93 56.49
C ASP A 120 13.50 34.45 56.27
N ALA A 121 12.64 34.88 55.33
CA ALA A 121 12.31 36.29 55.10
C ALA A 121 10.90 36.65 55.60
N THR A 122 10.29 35.80 56.43
CA THR A 122 8.97 36.06 57.04
C THR A 122 8.97 35.98 58.56
N GLN A 123 10.15 36.02 59.21
CA GLN A 123 10.26 36.22 60.66
C GLN A 123 10.89 37.57 61.04
N SER A 124 11.63 38.22 60.13
CA SER A 124 12.27 39.52 60.37
C SER A 124 11.33 40.74 60.25
N LEU A 125 10.10 40.58 59.74
CA LEU A 125 9.11 41.66 59.71
C LEU A 125 8.06 41.58 60.82
N THR A 126 8.07 40.54 61.66
CA THR A 126 7.11 40.39 62.78
C THR A 126 7.70 40.70 64.17
N GLU A 127 9.00 40.94 64.30
CA GLU A 127 9.61 41.41 65.56
C GLU A 127 9.63 42.94 65.70
N ASP A 128 9.64 43.68 64.59
CA ASP A 128 9.62 45.16 64.66
C ASP A 128 8.23 45.73 65.03
N GLU A 129 7.12 45.07 64.68
CA GLU A 129 5.77 45.52 65.11
C GLU A 129 5.50 45.27 66.61
N LYS A 130 6.25 44.39 67.28
CA LYS A 130 6.01 44.07 68.70
C LYS A 130 6.80 44.94 69.67
N LYS A 131 7.78 45.71 69.19
CA LYS A 131 8.58 46.62 70.04
C LYS A 131 8.02 48.04 70.16
N GLN A 132 6.96 48.38 69.42
CA GLN A 132 6.38 49.73 69.40
C GLN A 132 5.03 49.85 70.14
N LYS A 133 4.59 48.80 70.85
CA LYS A 133 3.34 48.79 71.64
C LYS A 133 3.51 48.50 73.14
N ASN A 134 4.73 48.39 73.66
CA ASN A 134 5.02 48.27 75.10
C ASN A 134 6.09 49.29 75.55
N GLY A 135 5.86 50.56 75.25
CA GLY A 135 6.55 51.71 75.84
C GLY A 135 5.54 52.76 76.23
#